data_AF-A0A4R1QW30-F1
#
_entry.id   AF-A0A4R1QW30-F1
#
_cell.length_a   1.000
_cell.length_b   1.000
_cell.length_c   1.000
_cell.angle_alpha   90.00
_cell.angle_beta   90.00
_cell.angle_gamma   90.00
#
_symmetry.space_group_name_H-M   'P 1'
#
loop_
_entity.id
_entity.type
_entity.pdbx_description
1 polymer ?
#
loop_
_entity_poly.entity_id
_entity_poly.type
_entity_poly.pdbx_seq_one_letter_code
_entity_poly.pdbx_strand_id
1 'polypeptide(L)'
;MTEKRYHHGNLKNCLIEAGIELINKEGETHFSLRKVAAICGVSNAAPYSHFSNKEELLEAMKSYVTEQFTKELNSSVKGEDLENPYTLVKLGKSYVTFFVKNPQYFEFLFSQSCISVNLSMNDDTKSSFPPFELLKEMHFRILRQHGLSDERIKDAVISAWATVHGLAAIATMKGVSYDGNWENKIEDIIWNKKEI
;
A
#
# COMPACT_ATOMS: atom_id res chain seq x y z
N MET A 1 27.46 -14.09 15.15
CA MET A 1 27.13 -14.32 13.72
C MET A 1 25.96 -15.26 13.66
N THR A 2 24.79 -14.76 13.30
CA THR A 2 23.58 -15.58 13.11
C THR A 2 23.27 -15.56 11.62
N GLU A 3 23.58 -16.66 10.93
CA GLU A 3 23.18 -16.89 9.54
C GLU A 3 21.65 -16.79 9.46
N LYS A 4 21.14 -15.72 8.84
CA LYS A 4 19.72 -15.64 8.45
C LYS A 4 19.49 -16.76 7.44
N ARG A 5 18.67 -17.74 7.84
CA ARG A 5 18.32 -18.93 7.06
C ARG A 5 17.96 -18.56 5.63
N TYR A 6 18.80 -19.03 4.72
CA TYR A 6 18.55 -19.11 3.30
C TYR A 6 17.29 -19.97 3.06
N HIS A 7 16.14 -19.34 2.84
CA HIS A 7 14.95 -20.05 2.37
C HIS A 7 15.11 -20.34 0.87
N HIS A 8 15.77 -21.46 0.55
CA HIS A 8 16.09 -21.90 -0.83
C HIS A 8 14.88 -21.94 -1.79
N GLY A 9 13.64 -21.91 -1.28
CA GLY A 9 12.42 -21.93 -2.10
C GLY A 9 11.90 -20.57 -2.57
N ASN A 10 12.43 -19.44 -2.10
CA ASN A 10 11.90 -18.13 -2.50
C ASN A 10 12.96 -17.01 -2.58
N LEU A 11 14.02 -17.28 -3.34
CA LEU A 11 15.07 -16.28 -3.60
C LEU A 11 14.50 -15.00 -4.22
N LYS A 12 13.54 -15.11 -5.14
CA LYS A 12 12.91 -13.96 -5.79
C LYS A 12 12.31 -12.98 -4.76
N ASN A 13 11.47 -13.46 -3.83
CA ASN A 13 10.88 -12.57 -2.82
C ASN A 13 11.91 -12.08 -1.81
N CYS A 14 12.92 -12.88 -1.49
CA CYS A 14 14.01 -12.43 -0.62
C CYS A 14 14.77 -11.24 -1.23
N LEU A 15 15.05 -11.27 -2.54
CA LEU A 15 15.65 -10.17 -3.28
C LEU A 15 14.74 -8.93 -3.32
N ILE A 16 13.43 -9.12 -3.50
CA ILE A 16 12.45 -8.03 -3.49
C ILE A 16 12.42 -7.32 -2.13
N GLU A 17 12.27 -8.08 -1.03
CA GLU A 17 12.22 -7.54 0.33
C GLU A 17 13.52 -6.83 0.72
N ALA A 18 14.66 -7.46 0.44
CA ALA A 18 15.97 -6.86 0.67
C ALA A 18 16.17 -5.59 -0.19
N GLY A 19 15.60 -5.58 -1.40
CA GLY A 19 15.59 -4.41 -2.26
C GLY A 19 14.79 -3.24 -1.66
N ILE A 20 13.61 -3.52 -1.13
CA ILE A 20 12.75 -2.53 -0.45
C ILE A 20 13.47 -1.94 0.77
N GLU A 21 14.11 -2.78 1.59
CA GLU A 21 14.90 -2.31 2.74
C GLU A 21 16.08 -1.42 2.29
N LEU A 22 16.82 -1.86 1.27
CA LEU A 22 17.99 -1.14 0.76
C LEU A 22 17.63 0.22 0.18
N ILE A 23 16.59 0.30 -0.66
CA ILE A 23 16.22 1.55 -1.31
C ILE A 23 15.69 2.59 -0.32
N ASN A 24 14.94 2.15 0.70
CA ASN A 24 14.48 3.06 1.75
C ASN A 24 15.64 3.60 2.60
N LYS A 25 16.73 2.82 2.74
CA LYS A 25 17.88 3.21 3.54
C LYS A 25 18.87 4.10 2.78
N GLU A 26 19.17 3.76 1.54
CA GLU A 26 20.27 4.38 0.77
C GLU A 26 19.79 5.21 -0.43
N GLY A 27 18.49 5.18 -0.73
CA GLY A 27 17.92 5.81 -1.91
C GLY A 27 18.25 5.06 -3.21
N GLU A 28 17.54 5.43 -4.28
CA GLU A 28 17.68 4.78 -5.58
C GLU A 28 19.09 4.95 -6.19
N THR A 29 19.76 6.09 -5.94
CA THR A 29 21.10 6.38 -6.47
C THR A 29 22.14 5.36 -6.04
N HIS A 30 22.03 4.84 -4.81
CA HIS A 30 22.97 3.87 -4.25
C HIS A 30 22.48 2.42 -4.35
N PHE A 31 21.32 2.19 -4.96
CA PHE A 31 20.72 0.87 -5.12
C PHE A 31 21.37 0.06 -6.25
N SER A 32 21.64 -1.24 -6.02
CA SER A 32 22.12 -2.16 -7.07
C SER A 32 21.79 -3.62 -6.75
N LEU A 33 21.64 -4.46 -7.79
CA LEU A 33 21.39 -5.91 -7.63
C LEU A 33 22.49 -6.60 -6.81
N ARG A 34 23.75 -6.15 -6.94
CA ARG A 34 24.88 -6.72 -6.18
C ARG A 34 24.76 -6.45 -4.68
N LYS A 35 24.34 -5.25 -4.28
CA LYS A 35 24.08 -4.95 -2.87
C LYS A 35 22.91 -5.77 -2.32
N VAL A 36 21.84 -5.92 -3.10
CA VAL A 36 20.71 -6.78 -2.74
C VAL A 36 21.15 -8.24 -2.58
N ALA A 37 21.97 -8.75 -3.51
CA ALA A 37 22.55 -10.09 -3.43
C ALA A 37 23.33 -10.31 -2.12
N ALA A 38 24.16 -9.33 -1.76
CA ALA A 38 24.96 -9.37 -0.54
C ALA A 38 24.08 -9.40 0.72
N ILE A 39 22.99 -8.61 0.77
CA ILE A 39 22.02 -8.62 1.87
C ILE A 39 21.35 -10.00 1.98
N CYS A 40 21.00 -10.62 0.85
CA CYS A 40 20.41 -11.96 0.80
C CYS A 40 21.41 -13.11 1.05
N GLY A 41 22.72 -12.82 1.17
CA GLY A 41 23.75 -13.84 1.37
C GLY A 41 23.97 -14.74 0.14
N VAL A 42 23.66 -14.26 -1.07
CA VAL A 42 23.84 -14.99 -2.33
C VAL A 42 25.00 -14.45 -3.16
N SER A 43 25.43 -15.21 -4.16
CA SER A 43 26.43 -14.73 -5.13
C SER A 43 25.92 -13.52 -5.91
N ASN A 44 26.83 -12.65 -6.34
CA ASN A 44 26.50 -11.48 -7.17
C ASN A 44 25.78 -11.84 -8.48
N ALA A 45 25.92 -13.07 -8.97
CA ALA A 45 25.27 -13.56 -10.18
C ALA A 45 23.83 -14.07 -9.93
N ALA A 46 23.50 -14.45 -8.69
CA ALA A 46 22.21 -15.07 -8.36
C ALA A 46 20.97 -14.19 -8.66
N PRO A 47 20.96 -12.86 -8.44
CA PRO A 47 19.81 -12.04 -8.79
C PRO A 47 19.48 -12.04 -10.28
N TYR A 48 20.48 -12.22 -11.14
CA TYR A 48 20.33 -12.12 -12.59
C TYR A 48 19.54 -13.29 -13.21
N SER A 49 19.29 -14.38 -12.47
CA SER A 49 18.35 -15.42 -12.88
C SER A 49 16.88 -15.02 -12.71
N HIS A 50 16.61 -13.92 -12.01
CA HIS A 50 15.27 -13.42 -11.70
C HIS A 50 15.01 -12.02 -12.23
N PHE A 51 16.04 -11.18 -12.30
CA PHE A 51 15.95 -9.78 -12.72
C PHE A 51 17.14 -9.43 -13.60
N SER A 52 16.89 -9.06 -14.85
CA SER A 52 17.90 -8.75 -15.86
C SER A 52 18.67 -7.48 -15.52
N ASN A 53 18.02 -6.53 -14.86
CA ASN A 53 18.57 -5.22 -14.52
C ASN A 53 17.90 -4.62 -13.28
N LYS A 54 18.34 -3.41 -12.89
CA LYS A 54 17.84 -2.67 -11.73
C LYS A 54 16.37 -2.34 -11.89
N GLU A 55 15.97 -1.93 -13.09
CA GLU A 55 14.63 -1.46 -13.41
C GLU A 55 13.61 -2.60 -13.25
N GLU A 56 13.96 -3.82 -13.69
CA GLU A 56 13.12 -5.01 -13.53
C GLU A 56 12.93 -5.39 -12.05
N LEU A 57 13.96 -5.28 -11.23
CA LEU A 57 13.84 -5.49 -9.78
C LEU A 57 12.96 -4.41 -9.13
N LEU A 58 13.13 -3.14 -9.49
CA LEU A 58 12.29 -2.05 -8.98
C LEU A 58 10.83 -2.26 -9.34
N GLU A 59 10.53 -2.65 -10.57
CA GLU A 59 9.16 -2.92 -11.01
C GLU A 59 8.56 -4.13 -10.28
N ALA A 60 9.35 -5.18 -10.06
CA ALA A 60 8.93 -6.33 -9.28
C ALA A 60 8.67 -5.97 -7.80
N MET A 61 9.47 -5.07 -7.23
CA MET A 61 9.24 -4.55 -5.88
C MET A 61 7.93 -3.75 -5.80
N LYS A 62 7.67 -2.85 -6.76
CA LYS A 62 6.40 -2.10 -6.84
C LYS A 62 5.20 -3.03 -6.97
N SER A 63 5.29 -4.00 -7.89
CA SER A 63 4.26 -5.00 -8.12
C SER A 63 3.98 -5.83 -6.86
N TYR A 64 5.04 -6.29 -6.19
CA TYR A 64 4.93 -7.08 -4.96
C TYR A 64 4.17 -6.33 -3.86
N VAL A 65 4.58 -5.11 -3.55
CA VAL A 65 3.93 -4.34 -2.48
C VAL A 65 2.48 -3.98 -2.87
N THR A 66 2.25 -3.61 -4.13
CA THR A 66 0.91 -3.29 -4.64
C THR A 66 -0.02 -4.50 -4.59
N GLU A 67 0.46 -5.70 -4.93
CA GLU A 67 -0.31 -6.95 -4.87
C GLU A 67 -0.69 -7.27 -3.42
N GLN A 68 0.27 -7.22 -2.50
CA GLN A 68 0.04 -7.49 -1.08
C GLN A 68 -0.96 -6.50 -0.49
N PHE A 69 -0.83 -5.23 -0.85
CA PHE A 69 -1.76 -4.20 -0.41
C PHE A 69 -3.17 -4.40 -0.98
N THR A 70 -3.26 -4.67 -2.28
CA THR A 70 -4.54 -4.95 -2.97
C THR A 70 -5.23 -6.16 -2.36
N LYS A 71 -4.49 -7.22 -2.04
CA LYS A 71 -5.01 -8.43 -1.42
C LYS A 71 -5.58 -8.16 -0.03
N GLU A 72 -4.89 -7.35 0.78
CA GLU A 72 -5.36 -6.96 2.11
C GLU A 72 -6.68 -6.18 2.03
N LEU A 73 -6.74 -5.17 1.15
CA LEU A 73 -7.95 -4.37 0.95
C LEU A 73 -9.13 -5.22 0.46
N ASN A 74 -8.94 -6.07 -0.55
CA ASN A 74 -9.99 -6.97 -1.04
C ASN A 74 -10.48 -7.94 0.05
N SER A 75 -9.57 -8.44 0.89
CA SER A 75 -9.92 -9.34 1.99
C SER A 75 -10.77 -8.63 3.05
N SER A 76 -10.54 -7.33 3.28
CA SER A 76 -11.28 -6.54 4.27
C SER A 76 -12.76 -6.30 3.93
N VAL A 77 -13.13 -6.42 2.65
CA VAL A 77 -14.50 -6.23 2.15
C VAL A 77 -15.13 -7.51 1.63
N LYS A 78 -14.41 -8.64 1.70
CA LYS A 78 -14.91 -9.91 1.19
C LYS A 78 -16.06 -10.43 2.05
N GLY A 79 -17.22 -10.62 1.42
CA GLY A 79 -18.43 -11.10 2.10
C GLY A 79 -19.16 -10.02 2.89
N GLU A 80 -18.72 -8.77 2.79
CA GLU A 80 -19.43 -7.63 3.35
C GLU A 80 -20.63 -7.22 2.48
N ASP A 81 -21.59 -6.55 3.12
CA ASP A 81 -22.67 -5.87 2.41
C ASP A 81 -22.11 -4.63 1.71
N LEU A 82 -22.05 -4.70 0.38
CA LEU A 82 -21.55 -3.62 -0.48
C LEU A 82 -22.56 -2.48 -0.67
N GLU A 83 -23.69 -2.51 0.04
CA GLU A 83 -24.65 -1.40 0.16
C GLU A 83 -24.48 -0.66 1.50
N ASN A 84 -23.82 -1.26 2.49
CA ASN A 84 -23.63 -0.66 3.79
C ASN A 84 -22.45 0.35 3.78
N PRO A 85 -22.67 1.64 4.10
CA PRO A 85 -21.59 2.63 4.18
C PRO A 85 -20.45 2.25 5.15
N TYR A 86 -20.73 1.43 6.15
CA TYR A 86 -19.72 0.92 7.08
C TYR A 86 -18.63 0.08 6.38
N THR A 87 -18.92 -0.49 5.21
CA THR A 87 -17.93 -1.22 4.41
C THR A 87 -16.79 -0.31 3.96
N LEU A 88 -17.05 0.99 3.72
CA LEU A 88 -16.00 1.97 3.43
C LEU A 88 -15.08 2.20 4.63
N VAL A 89 -15.61 2.13 5.86
CA VAL A 89 -14.83 2.23 7.10
C VAL A 89 -13.89 1.03 7.22
N LYS A 90 -14.38 -0.19 6.95
CA LYS A 90 -13.55 -1.40 6.99
C LYS A 90 -12.41 -1.32 5.98
N LEU A 91 -12.69 -0.85 4.77
CA LEU A 91 -11.69 -0.64 3.73
C LEU A 91 -10.64 0.40 4.17
N GLY A 92 -11.06 1.53 4.74
CA GLY A 92 -10.15 2.56 5.25
C GLY A 92 -9.31 2.08 6.44
N LYS A 93 -9.89 1.29 7.35
CA LYS A 93 -9.17 0.65 8.45
C LYS A 93 -8.10 -0.30 7.94
N SER A 94 -8.42 -1.13 6.94
CA SER A 94 -7.47 -2.03 6.29
C SER A 94 -6.32 -1.25 5.62
N TYR A 95 -6.63 -0.14 4.93
CA TYR A 95 -5.63 0.75 4.31
C TYR A 95 -4.54 1.15 5.32
N VAL A 96 -4.95 1.75 6.42
CA VAL A 96 -4.00 2.31 7.40
C VAL A 96 -3.30 1.19 8.16
N THR A 97 -4.03 0.15 8.56
CA THR A 97 -3.49 -0.99 9.30
C THR A 97 -2.39 -1.71 8.53
N PHE A 98 -2.55 -1.89 7.21
CA PHE A 98 -1.55 -2.49 6.35
C PHE A 98 -0.20 -1.75 6.45
N PHE A 99 -0.22 -0.42 6.35
CA PHE A 99 0.99 0.39 6.38
C PHE A 99 1.56 0.57 7.79
N VAL A 100 0.73 0.59 8.83
CA VAL A 100 1.21 0.55 10.23
C VAL A 100 1.98 -0.74 10.51
N LYS A 101 1.49 -1.88 10.02
CA LYS A 101 2.17 -3.18 10.17
C LYS A 101 3.41 -3.31 9.28
N ASN A 102 3.45 -2.57 8.17
CA ASN A 102 4.52 -2.64 7.17
C ASN A 102 5.00 -1.22 6.77
N PRO A 103 5.61 -0.46 7.69
CA PRO A 103 5.94 0.96 7.44
C PRO A 103 6.93 1.13 6.28
N GLN A 104 7.83 0.16 6.06
CA GLN A 104 8.76 0.19 4.93
C GLN A 104 8.05 0.18 3.56
N TYR A 105 6.85 -0.41 3.47
CA TYR A 105 6.06 -0.42 2.23
C TYR A 105 5.45 0.93 1.92
N PHE A 106 5.04 1.67 2.96
CA PHE A 106 4.54 3.03 2.79
C PHE A 106 5.65 3.93 2.24
N GLU A 107 6.82 3.90 2.89
CA GLU A 107 7.95 4.72 2.49
C GLU A 107 8.41 4.38 1.06
N PHE A 108 8.45 3.09 0.72
CA PHE A 108 8.82 2.65 -0.63
C PHE A 108 7.82 3.08 -1.70
N LEU A 109 6.52 2.82 -1.52
CA LEU A 109 5.52 3.11 -2.56
C LEU A 109 5.32 4.61 -2.79
N PHE A 110 5.27 5.42 -1.72
CA PHE A 110 4.82 6.80 -1.82
C PHE A 110 5.96 7.82 -1.83
N SER A 111 7.08 7.56 -1.14
CA SER A 111 8.20 8.52 -1.13
C SER A 111 9.06 8.45 -2.39
N GLN A 112 9.03 7.32 -3.10
CA GLN A 112 9.76 7.13 -4.36
C GLN A 112 8.89 7.45 -5.59
N SER A 113 7.75 8.14 -5.42
CA SER A 113 6.80 8.48 -6.51
C SER A 113 6.43 7.29 -7.41
N CYS A 114 6.35 6.09 -6.82
CA CYS A 114 6.18 4.84 -7.57
C CYS A 114 4.73 4.58 -8.00
N ILE A 115 3.80 5.44 -7.59
CA ILE A 115 2.37 5.31 -7.87
C ILE A 115 1.90 6.38 -8.86
N SER A 116 1.02 5.97 -9.77
CA SER A 116 0.28 6.87 -10.65
C SER A 116 -1.20 6.59 -10.48
N VAL A 117 -1.93 7.58 -9.96
CA VAL A 117 -3.37 7.50 -9.73
C VAL A 117 -4.09 8.45 -10.66
N ASN A 118 -5.17 7.96 -11.28
CA ASN A 118 -6.05 8.79 -12.10
C ASN A 118 -7.26 9.21 -11.27
N LEU A 119 -7.33 10.49 -10.93
CA LEU A 119 -8.48 11.06 -10.20
C LEU A 119 -9.67 11.36 -11.14
N SER A 120 -9.48 11.27 -12.45
CA SER A 120 -10.56 11.44 -13.42
C SER A 120 -11.49 10.23 -13.39
N MET A 121 -12.79 10.51 -13.38
CA MET A 121 -13.83 9.48 -13.40
C MET A 121 -14.42 9.24 -14.79
N ASN A 122 -14.10 10.10 -15.76
CA ASN A 122 -14.55 9.97 -17.15
C ASN A 122 -13.47 9.33 -18.04
N ASP A 123 -12.41 8.84 -17.40
CA ASP A 123 -11.28 8.24 -18.06
C ASP A 123 -11.27 6.75 -17.70
N ASP A 124 -11.67 5.93 -18.66
CA ASP A 124 -11.70 4.47 -18.54
C ASP A 124 -10.29 3.85 -18.60
N THR A 125 -9.23 4.67 -18.69
CA THR A 125 -7.87 4.16 -18.49
C THR A 125 -7.72 3.68 -17.05
N LYS A 126 -7.67 2.35 -16.89
CA LYS A 126 -7.41 1.74 -15.58
C LYS A 126 -6.12 2.32 -15.02
N SER A 127 -6.18 2.89 -13.81
CA SER A 127 -4.99 3.29 -13.08
C SER A 127 -4.04 2.09 -12.97
N SER A 128 -2.73 2.36 -13.05
CA SER A 128 -1.70 1.36 -12.75
C SER A 128 -1.66 0.97 -11.26
N PHE A 129 -2.55 1.51 -10.42
CA PHE A 129 -2.61 1.28 -8.99
C PHE A 129 -3.99 0.71 -8.55
N PRO A 130 -4.17 -0.64 -8.60
CA PRO A 130 -5.42 -1.31 -8.23
C PRO A 130 -6.03 -0.94 -6.87
N PRO A 131 -5.26 -0.63 -5.79
CA PRO A 131 -5.85 -0.19 -4.52
C PRO A 131 -6.73 1.05 -4.65
N PHE A 132 -6.36 2.01 -5.52
CA PHE A 132 -7.16 3.22 -5.73
C PHE A 132 -8.42 2.93 -6.55
N GLU A 133 -8.34 2.03 -7.54
CA GLU A 133 -9.51 1.60 -8.31
C GLU A 133 -10.56 0.94 -7.42
N LEU A 134 -10.15 0.08 -6.49
CA LEU A 134 -11.04 -0.53 -5.50
C LEU A 134 -11.73 0.53 -4.61
N LEU A 135 -10.96 1.52 -4.13
CA LEU A 135 -11.51 2.63 -3.35
C LEU A 135 -12.60 3.38 -4.12
N LYS A 136 -12.30 3.75 -5.37
CA LYS A 136 -13.20 4.46 -6.28
C LYS A 136 -14.48 3.65 -6.53
N GLU A 137 -14.35 2.40 -6.96
CA GLU A 137 -15.49 1.52 -7.27
C GLU A 137 -16.44 1.39 -6.09
N MET A 138 -15.89 1.17 -4.88
CA MET A 138 -16.67 1.00 -3.65
C MET A 138 -17.45 2.26 -3.28
N HIS A 139 -16.82 3.44 -3.35
CA HIS A 139 -17.50 4.71 -3.07
C HIS A 139 -18.62 4.98 -4.09
N PHE A 140 -18.35 4.75 -5.38
CA PHE A 140 -19.38 4.93 -6.41
C PHE A 140 -20.56 4.01 -6.20
N ARG A 141 -20.31 2.73 -5.93
CA ARG A 141 -21.37 1.75 -5.69
C ARG A 141 -22.25 2.13 -4.51
N ILE A 142 -21.64 2.39 -3.35
CA ILE A 142 -22.37 2.67 -2.10
C ILE A 142 -23.08 4.03 -2.15
N LEU A 143 -22.36 5.09 -2.53
CA LEU A 143 -22.88 6.46 -2.40
C LEU A 143 -23.90 6.82 -3.48
N ARG A 144 -23.79 6.24 -4.68
CA ARG A 144 -24.78 6.47 -5.75
C ARG A 144 -26.14 5.87 -5.41
N GLN A 145 -26.16 4.71 -4.74
CA GLN A 145 -27.40 4.10 -4.23
C GLN A 145 -28.09 4.98 -3.18
N HIS A 146 -27.33 5.79 -2.44
CA HIS A 146 -27.84 6.77 -1.48
C HIS A 146 -28.20 8.12 -2.11
N GLY A 147 -28.22 8.22 -3.45
CA GLY A 147 -28.68 9.40 -4.17
C GLY A 147 -27.65 10.55 -4.27
N LEU A 148 -26.37 10.29 -3.99
CA LEU A 148 -25.33 11.30 -4.18
C LEU A 148 -25.04 11.48 -5.68
N SER A 149 -24.80 12.74 -6.09
CA SER A 149 -24.33 13.05 -7.44
C SER A 149 -22.90 12.58 -7.64
N ASP A 150 -22.53 12.29 -8.89
CA ASP A 150 -21.17 11.85 -9.24
C ASP A 150 -20.09 12.86 -8.80
N GLU A 151 -20.40 14.16 -8.78
CA GLU A 151 -19.49 15.20 -8.27
C GLU A 151 -19.25 15.05 -6.75
N ARG A 152 -20.31 14.88 -5.96
CA ARG A 152 -20.18 14.66 -4.51
C ARG A 152 -19.46 13.35 -4.19
N ILE A 153 -19.63 12.33 -5.02
CA ILE A 153 -18.91 11.06 -4.88
C ILE A 153 -17.42 11.26 -5.13
N LYS A 154 -17.03 12.08 -6.13
CA LYS A 154 -15.62 12.42 -6.37
C LYS A 154 -14.99 13.10 -5.16
N ASP A 155 -15.66 14.11 -4.62
CA ASP A 155 -15.18 14.82 -3.42
C ASP A 155 -15.05 13.87 -2.23
N ALA A 156 -15.99 12.94 -2.07
CA ALA A 156 -15.94 11.92 -1.04
C ALA A 156 -14.74 10.96 -1.23
N VAL A 157 -14.46 10.50 -2.46
CA VAL A 157 -13.30 9.64 -2.76
C VAL A 157 -11.99 10.36 -2.44
N ILE A 158 -11.84 11.63 -2.85
CA ILE A 158 -10.64 12.43 -2.58
C ILE A 158 -10.48 12.63 -1.07
N SER A 159 -11.55 12.99 -0.37
CA SER A 159 -11.53 13.22 1.08
C SER A 159 -11.22 11.94 1.86
N ALA A 160 -11.82 10.82 1.47
CA ALA A 160 -11.56 9.52 2.07
C ALA A 160 -10.10 9.11 1.85
N TRP A 161 -9.59 9.26 0.61
CA TRP A 161 -8.21 8.94 0.30
C TRP A 161 -7.22 9.82 1.08
N ALA A 162 -7.44 11.14 1.11
CA ALA A 162 -6.61 12.06 1.88
C ALA A 162 -6.58 11.71 3.38
N THR A 163 -7.73 11.30 3.93
CA THR A 163 -7.86 10.92 5.35
C THR A 163 -7.06 9.66 5.67
N VAL A 164 -7.28 8.57 4.93
CA VAL A 164 -6.57 7.30 5.20
C VAL A 164 -5.09 7.40 4.86
N HIS A 165 -4.75 8.09 3.78
CA HIS A 165 -3.35 8.30 3.39
C HIS A 165 -2.60 9.16 4.41
N GLY A 166 -3.20 10.27 4.86
CA GLY A 166 -2.61 11.14 5.88
C GLY A 166 -2.42 10.42 7.22
N LEU A 167 -3.39 9.60 7.64
CA LEU A 167 -3.27 8.79 8.84
C LEU A 167 -2.15 7.75 8.73
N ALA A 168 -2.05 7.05 7.59
CA ALA A 168 -0.96 6.10 7.34
C ALA A 168 0.40 6.80 7.30
N ALA A 169 0.50 7.97 6.68
CA ALA A 169 1.72 8.77 6.65
C ALA A 169 2.17 9.12 8.07
N ILE A 170 1.27 9.68 8.89
CA ILE A 170 1.59 10.07 10.27
C ILE A 170 1.98 8.85 11.11
N ALA A 171 1.22 7.75 11.01
CA ALA A 171 1.45 6.55 11.82
C ALA A 171 2.75 5.82 11.47
N THR A 172 3.29 6.00 10.27
CA THR A 172 4.54 5.38 9.82
C THR A 172 5.78 6.25 10.06
N MET A 173 5.62 7.52 10.46
CA MET A 173 6.73 8.41 10.78
C MET A 173 7.47 7.93 12.04
N LYS A 174 8.80 7.75 11.93
CA LYS A 174 9.68 7.33 13.05
C LYS A 174 9.66 8.28 14.26
N GLY A 175 9.35 9.56 14.03
CA GLY A 175 9.28 10.59 15.08
C GLY A 175 7.92 10.71 15.76
N VAL A 176 6.90 9.97 15.31
CA VAL A 176 5.56 10.00 15.89
C VAL A 176 5.41 8.82 16.84
N SER A 177 5.00 9.11 18.07
CA SER A 177 4.57 8.10 19.03
C SER A 177 3.12 8.35 19.39
N TYR A 178 2.34 7.27 19.45
CA TYR A 178 0.95 7.29 19.86
C TYR A 178 0.78 6.19 20.91
N ASP A 179 0.27 6.57 22.08
CA ASP A 179 0.04 5.68 23.23
C ASP A 179 -1.24 4.83 23.08
N GLY A 180 -2.10 5.18 22.13
CA GLY A 180 -3.29 4.42 21.78
C GLY A 180 -3.08 3.38 20.67
N ASN A 181 -4.18 2.77 20.25
CA ASN A 181 -4.20 1.82 19.14
C ASN A 181 -4.65 2.52 17.85
N TRP A 182 -3.76 2.62 16.86
CA TRP A 182 -4.06 3.19 15.55
C TRP A 182 -5.31 2.55 14.92
N GLU A 183 -5.48 1.22 15.01
CA GLU A 183 -6.64 0.49 14.46
C GLU A 183 -7.98 1.02 15.00
N ASN A 184 -8.04 1.37 16.29
CA ASN A 184 -9.24 1.93 16.91
C ASN A 184 -9.42 3.40 16.55
N LYS A 185 -8.32 4.16 16.52
CA LYS A 185 -8.35 5.59 16.20
C LYS A 185 -8.84 5.85 14.77
N ILE A 186 -8.50 4.97 13.84
CA ILE A 186 -8.97 5.06 12.44
C ILE A 186 -10.48 4.92 12.36
N GLU A 187 -11.06 3.95 13.09
CA GLU A 187 -12.51 3.75 13.12
C GLU A 187 -13.21 4.98 13.72
N ASP A 188 -12.67 5.56 14.79
CA ASP A 188 -13.20 6.80 15.39
C ASP A 188 -13.14 7.99 14.41
N ILE A 189 -12.05 8.16 13.67
CA ILE A 189 -11.89 9.29 12.73
C ILE A 189 -12.76 9.12 11.49
N ILE A 190 -12.85 7.91 10.94
CA ILE A 190 -13.58 7.65 9.69
C ILE A 190 -15.09 7.55 9.93
N TRP A 191 -15.50 6.90 11.02
CA TRP A 191 -16.92 6.63 11.29
C TRP A 191 -17.56 7.63 12.24
N ASN A 192 -16.76 8.38 13.00
CA ASN A 192 -17.18 9.43 13.92
C ASN A 192 -18.42 9.07 14.75
N LYS A 193 -18.29 8.04 15.60
CA LYS A 193 -19.36 7.59 16.54
C LYS A 193 -19.65 8.58 17.68
N LYS A 194 -18.93 9.69 17.77
CA LYS A 194 -19.14 10.72 18.79
C LYS A 194 -19.75 11.95 18.13
N GLU A 195 -20.95 12.29 18.60
CA GLU A 195 -21.78 13.46 18.29
C GLU A 195 -22.81 13.29 17.15
N ILE A 196 -23.90 12.56 17.44
CA ILE A 196 -25.26 13.11 17.63
C ILE A 196 -25.92 12.37 18.80
#